data_AF-A0A645JZC2-F1
#
_entry.id   AF-A0A645JZC2-F1
#
_cell.length_a   1.000
_cell.length_b   1.000
_cell.length_c   1.000
_cell.angle_alpha   90.00
_cell.angle_beta   90.00
_cell.angle_gamma   90.00
#
_symmetry.space_group_name_H-M   'P 1'
#
loop_
_entity.id
_entity.type
_entity.pdbx_description
1 polymer ?
#
loop_
_entity_poly.entity_id
_entity_poly.type
_entity_poly.pdbx_seq_one_letter_code
_entity_poly.pdbx_strand_id
1 'polypeptide(L)' 'MYVNGEALNEPYLEVVTQGDFGPYEVPEGSYFMMGDNRNKSLDSRFWDHQFVEKNKILGKVVLRYYKGFKWIS' A
#
# COMPACT_ATOMS: atom_id res chain seq x y z
N MET A 1 -1.83 -7.46 8.06
CA MET A 1 -2.12 -7.97 6.69
C MET A 1 -1.59 -9.40 6.56
N TYR A 2 -2.11 -10.20 5.62
CA TYR A 2 -1.47 -11.45 5.18
C TYR A 2 -1.09 -11.35 3.70
N VAL A 3 0.13 -11.76 3.34
CA VAL A 3 0.63 -11.83 1.96
C VAL A 3 1.13 -13.26 1.72
N ASN A 4 0.57 -13.94 0.72
CA ASN A 4 0.90 -15.35 0.43
C ASN A 4 0.77 -16.29 1.65
N GLY A 5 -0.20 -16.03 2.52
CA GLY A 5 -0.45 -16.79 3.76
C GLY A 5 0.37 -16.35 4.97
N GLU A 6 1.35 -15.46 4.80
CA GLU A 6 2.21 -14.98 5.89
C GLU A 6 1.75 -13.64 6.45
N ALA A 7 1.71 -13.51 7.78
CA ALA A 7 1.37 -12.26 8.44
C ALA A 7 2.47 -11.22 8.24
N LEU A 8 2.11 -10.05 7.70
CA LEU A 8 3.03 -8.94 7.48
C LEU A 8 3.01 -7.99 8.69
N ASN A 9 4.19 -7.62 9.18
CA ASN A 9 4.38 -6.56 10.16
C ASN A 9 4.40 -5.18 9.47
N GLU A 10 3.53 -4.27 9.90
CA GLU A 10 3.31 -2.97 9.27
C GLU A 10 3.58 -1.82 10.26
N PRO A 11 4.84 -1.60 10.67
CA PRO A 11 5.19 -0.67 11.76
C PRO A 11 4.95 0.81 11.42
N TYR A 12 4.65 1.12 10.16
CA TYR A 12 4.34 2.46 9.67
C TYR A 12 2.87 2.84 9.89
N LEU A 13 2.01 1.91 10.31
CA LEU A 13 0.61 2.20 10.57
C LEU A 13 0.40 2.75 11.96
N GLU A 14 -0.25 3.92 12.02
CA GLU A 14 -0.69 4.54 13.27
C GLU A 14 -2.15 4.17 13.63
N VAL A 15 -2.82 3.39 12.78
CA VAL A 15 -4.23 3.02 12.93
C VAL A 15 -4.45 1.51 12.81
N VAL A 16 -5.41 0.99 13.58
CA VAL A 16 -5.93 -0.37 13.36
C VAL A 16 -6.81 -0.34 12.10
N THR A 17 -6.51 -1.24 11.17
CA THR A 17 -7.29 -1.36 9.92
C THR A 17 -8.68 -1.90 10.25
N GLN A 18 -9.72 -1.25 9.72
CA GLN A 18 -11.11 -1.67 9.86
C GLN A 18 -11.59 -2.35 8.57
N GLY A 19 -12.42 -3.37 8.73
CA GLY A 19 -12.96 -4.16 7.64
C GLY A 19 -11.98 -5.21 7.11
N ASP A 20 -12.51 -6.07 6.25
CA ASP A 20 -11.78 -7.17 5.63
C ASP A 20 -11.77 -6.98 4.10
N PHE A 21 -10.68 -7.42 3.47
CA PHE A 21 -10.53 -7.43 2.02
C PHE A 21 -9.74 -8.67 1.60
N GLY A 22 -10.14 -9.26 0.47
CA GLY A 22 -9.46 -10.38 -0.14
C GLY A 22 -10.12 -11.75 0.12
N PRO A 23 -9.48 -12.85 -0.31
CA PRO A 23 -8.19 -12.89 -0.99
C PRO A 23 -8.23 -12.21 -2.36
N TYR A 24 -7.10 -11.65 -2.79
CA TYR A 24 -6.93 -11.04 -4.10
C TYR A 24 -5.56 -11.41 -4.65
N GLU A 25 -5.54 -12.00 -5.85
CA GLU A 25 -4.30 -12.33 -6.54
C GLU A 25 -3.93 -11.16 -7.46
N VAL A 26 -2.75 -10.59 -7.25
CA VAL A 26 -2.27 -9.45 -8.03
C VAL A 26 -1.80 -9.96 -9.40
N PRO A 27 -2.29 -9.41 -10.52
CA PRO A 27 -1.82 -9.80 -11.84
C PRO A 27 -0.31 -9.61 -12.01
N GLU A 28 0.29 -10.40 -12.89
CA GLU A 28 1.70 -10.25 -13.23
C GLU A 28 2.01 -8.82 -13.72
N GLY A 29 3.16 -8.29 -13.31
CA GLY A 29 3.56 -6.93 -13.70
C GLY A 29 2.73 -5.80 -13.08
N SER A 30 1.92 -6.10 -12.06
CA SER A 30 1.03 -5.14 -11.40
C SER A 30 1.27 -5.06 -9.90
N TYR A 31 0.72 -4.01 -9.28
CA TYR A 31 0.84 -3.72 -7.86
C TYR A 31 -0.53 -3.45 -7.25
N PHE A 32 -0.75 -4.02 -6.07
CA PHE A 32 -1.86 -3.66 -5.18
C PHE A 32 -1.38 -2.59 -4.21
N MET A 33 -2.07 -1.45 -4.16
CA MET A 33 -1.63 -0.26 -3.41
C MET A 33 -2.57 0.00 -2.24
N MET A 34 -2.00 0.33 -1.08
CA MET A 34 -2.77 0.72 0.10
C MET A 34 -2.17 1.95 0.75
N GLY A 35 -3.02 2.92 1.12
CA GLY A 35 -2.59 4.11 1.85
C GLY A 35 -2.40 3.85 3.34
N ASP A 36 -1.43 4.52 3.97
CA ASP A 36 -1.14 4.38 5.41
C ASP A 36 -2.31 4.87 6.29
N ASN A 37 -3.08 5.85 5.81
CA ASN A 37 -4.34 6.26 6.45
C ASN A 37 -5.46 5.27 6.09
N ARG A 38 -5.30 4.02 6.56
CA ARG A 38 -6.02 2.82 6.09
C ARG A 38 -7.53 2.98 6.04
N ASN A 39 -8.11 3.58 7.06
CA ASN A 39 -9.58 3.69 7.19
C ASN A 39 -10.17 4.85 6.37
N LYS A 40 -9.33 5.68 5.73
CA LYS A 40 -9.75 6.85 4.94
C LYS A 40 -9.14 6.87 3.54
N SER A 41 -8.43 5.83 3.15
CA SER A 41 -7.82 5.73 1.82
C SER A 41 -8.78 5.05 0.86
N LEU A 42 -9.12 5.74 -0.23
CA LEU A 42 -9.71 5.13 -1.41
C LEU A 42 -8.56 4.61 -2.27
N ASP A 43 -8.17 3.38 -2.01
CA ASP A 43 -7.06 2.69 -2.68
C ASP A 43 -7.55 1.40 -3.37
N SER A 44 -6.63 0.51 -3.75
CA SER A 44 -6.92 -0.73 -4.48
C SER A 44 -8.03 -1.59 -3.87
N ARG A 45 -8.32 -1.45 -2.57
CA ARG A 45 -9.43 -2.16 -1.91
C ARG A 45 -10.80 -1.73 -2.40
N PHE A 46 -10.92 -0.51 -2.92
CA PHE A 46 -12.20 0.12 -3.27
C PHE A 46 -12.31 0.57 -4.73
N TRP A 47 -11.19 0.63 -5.48
CA TRP A 47 -11.20 1.02 -6.89
C TRP A 47 -11.86 -0.05 -7.78
N ASP A 48 -12.51 0.39 -8.86
CA ASP A 48 -12.99 -0.51 -9.91
C ASP A 48 -11.83 -1.24 -10.60
N HIS A 49 -10.74 -0.53 -10.86
CA HIS A 49 -9.46 -1.11 -11.31
C HIS A 49 -8.53 -1.26 -10.10
N GLN A 50 -8.56 -2.44 -9.48
CA GLN A 50 -7.95 -2.72 -8.16
C GLN A 50 -6.41 -2.76 -8.15
N PHE A 51 -5.73 -2.56 -9.27
CA PHE A 51 -4.27 -2.62 -9.35
C PHE A 51 -3.70 -1.53 -10.24
N VAL A 52 -2.40 -1.31 -10.11
CA VAL A 52 -1.63 -0.39 -10.94
C VAL A 52 -0.57 -1.19 -11.69
N GLU A 53 -0.58 -1.12 -13.02
CA GLU A 53 0.49 -1.71 -13.83
C GLU A 53 1.83 -1.03 -13.53
N LYS A 54 2.92 -1.80 -13.55
CA LYS A 54 4.28 -1.29 -13.31
C LYS A 54 4.64 -0.09 -14.19
N ASN A 55 4.17 -0.07 -15.44
CA ASN A 55 4.45 1.02 -16.40
C ASN A 55 3.76 2.35 -16.04
N LYS A 56 2.78 2.35 -15.13
CA LYS A 56 2.07 3.55 -14.65
C LYS A 56 2.73 4.17 -13.42
N ILE A 57 3.70 3.50 -12.81
CA ILE A 57 4.43 4.02 -11.65
C ILE A 57 5.55 4.93 -12.13
N LEU A 58 5.43 6.22 -11.83
CA LEU A 58 6.41 7.23 -12.26
C LEU A 58 7.69 7.24 -11.42
N GLY A 59 7.63 6.84 -10.15
CA GLY A 59 8.79 6.84 -9.26
C GLY A 59 8.49 6.39 -7.83
N LYS A 60 9.55 6.24 -7.03
CA LYS A 60 9.50 5.90 -5.61
C LYS A 60 9.82 7.13 -4.77
N VAL A 61 9.05 7.36 -3.70
CA VAL A 61 9.37 8.37 -2.69
C VAL A 61 10.50 7.85 -1.81
N VAL A 62 11.61 8.58 -1.74
CA VAL A 62 12.83 8.15 -1.01
C VAL A 62 13.26 9.10 0.11
N LEU A 63 12.75 10.33 0.14
CA LEU A 63 13.19 11.38 1.05
C LEU A 63 12.01 12.15 1.64
N ARG A 64 12.04 12.37 2.95
CA ARG A 64 11.20 13.35 3.65
C ARG A 64 12.10 14.44 4.22
N TYR A 65 11.71 15.70 4.06
CA TYR A 65 12.50 16.85 4.55
C TYR A 65 11.82 17.63 5.70
N TYR A 66 10.49 17.54 5.83
CA TYR A 66 9.77 18.22 6.90
C TYR A 66 10.10 17.60 8.27
N LYS A 67 10.47 18.45 9.24
CA LYS A 67 11.09 18.08 10.54
C LYS A 67 12.43 17.34 10.41
N GLY A 68 13.21 17.66 9.37
CA GLY A 68 14.54 17.12 9.13
C GLY A 68 14.60 16.15 7.96
N PHE A 69 15.79 16.00 7.39
CA PHE A 69 16.03 15.06 6.30
C PHE A 69 16.04 13.63 6.81
N LYS A 70 15.13 12.81 6.28
CA LYS A 70 15.04 11.37 6.56
C LYS A 70 14.95 10.60 5.25
N TRP A 71 15.88 9.68 5.05
CA TRP A 71 15.80 8.65 4.01
C TRP A 71 14.74 7.61 4.42
N ILE A 72 13.84 7.28 3.50
CA ILE A 72 12.70 6.36 3.70
C ILE A 72 12.90 5.04 2.92
N SER A 73 13.95 4.96 2.11
CA SER A 73 14.26 3.79 1.29
C SER A 73 14.90 2.65 2.07
#